data_AF-A0A074IW79-F1
#
_entry.id   AF-A0A074IW79-F1
#
_cell.length_a   1.000
_cell.length_b   1.000
_cell.length_c   1.000
_cell.angle_alpha   90.00
_cell.angle_beta   90.00
_cell.angle_gamma   90.00
#
_symmetry.space_group_name_H-M   'P 1'
#
loop_
_entity.id
_entity.type
_entity.pdbx_description
1 polymer ?
#
loop_
_entity_poly.entity_id
_entity_poly.type
_entity_poly.pdbx_seq_one_letter_code
_entity_poly.pdbx_strand_id
1 'polypeptide(L)'
;MKVLGYIMLSFIMLFLVISAFPYILIGALIYSLYRLIRYIRKVRYFKSPNFLAHKLALADTISEYNEISNYVNSFDQISLRASQADRYKYSNLATYQNTSVHNMNRNRHQKTLSSNVHHASLAVVRKASEEPLKYLCKYFDFKPNEENLQRIQDIGEVVSRFTNAKSNLDMRLAQIEADFNPPKFIKKYYRDELLKHLEVNIPKIHFYFPQYIFEYVSAGGNSSQRTTITLDDITIEALIEYIDDNIKRSKTAKAQRSLMTKKLREFIKRRDNYTCQNCYASVAQQNLLLLEVDHIIPISKGGLSTKDNLQTLCWKCNRTKSNKII
;
A
#
# COMPACT_ATOMS: atom_id res chain seq x y z
N MET A 1 59.74 4.84 -31.12
CA MET A 1 59.85 4.36 -29.71
C MET A 1 58.52 3.88 -29.12
N LYS A 2 57.41 4.64 -29.19
CA LYS A 2 56.12 4.21 -28.61
C LYS A 2 55.58 2.89 -29.20
N VAL A 3 55.69 2.69 -30.52
CA VAL A 3 55.22 1.47 -31.22
C VAL A 3 55.95 0.21 -30.78
N LEU A 4 57.29 0.25 -30.63
CA LEU A 4 58.07 -0.88 -30.12
C LEU A 4 57.69 -1.23 -28.67
N GLY A 5 57.41 -0.21 -27.84
CA GLY A 5 56.95 -0.41 -26.47
C GLY A 5 55.59 -1.13 -26.41
N TYR A 6 54.64 -0.76 -27.28
CA TYR A 6 53.35 -1.45 -27.37
C TYR A 6 53.47 -2.89 -27.87
N ILE A 7 54.38 -3.17 -28.80
CA ILE A 7 54.67 -4.53 -29.28
C ILE A 7 55.28 -5.36 -28.15
N MET A 8 56.24 -4.82 -27.39
CA MET A 8 56.82 -5.54 -26.26
C MET A 8 55.79 -5.84 -25.15
N LEU A 9 54.93 -4.87 -24.84
CA LEU A 9 53.81 -5.04 -23.90
C LEU A 9 52.82 -6.10 -24.37
N SER A 10 52.51 -6.18 -25.66
CA SER A 10 51.60 -7.20 -26.18
C SER A 10 52.21 -8.61 -26.10
N PHE A 11 53.51 -8.77 -26.34
CA PHE A 11 54.22 -10.05 -26.15
C PHE A 11 54.27 -10.48 -24.68
N ILE A 12 54.51 -9.54 -23.75
CA ILE A 12 54.49 -9.83 -22.31
C ILE A 12 53.08 -10.25 -21.87
N MET A 13 52.03 -9.54 -22.32
CA MET A 13 50.65 -9.90 -22.03
C MET A 13 50.27 -11.26 -22.60
N LEU A 14 50.67 -11.56 -23.84
CA LEU A 14 50.43 -12.86 -24.47
C LEU A 14 51.13 -13.99 -23.71
N PHE A 15 52.38 -13.78 -23.29
CA PHE A 15 53.12 -14.75 -22.49
C PHE A 15 52.48 -14.99 -21.11
N LEU A 16 51.99 -13.94 -20.45
CA LEU A 16 51.26 -14.06 -19.18
C LEU A 16 49.95 -14.84 -19.35
N VAL A 17 49.21 -14.59 -20.43
CA VAL A 17 47.96 -15.34 -20.74
C VAL A 17 48.26 -16.81 -21.00
N ILE A 18 49.28 -17.13 -21.81
CA ILE A 18 49.67 -18.51 -22.10
C ILE A 18 50.13 -19.22 -20.83
N SER A 19 50.89 -18.54 -19.97
CA SER A 19 51.37 -19.09 -18.70
C SER A 19 50.25 -19.30 -17.68
N ALA A 20 49.21 -18.46 -17.70
CA ALA A 20 48.04 -18.59 -16.83
C ALA A 20 47.02 -19.63 -17.33
N PHE A 21 46.94 -19.88 -18.64
CA PHE A 21 46.00 -20.79 -19.28
C PHE A 21 45.96 -22.22 -18.69
N PRO A 22 47.08 -22.92 -18.41
CA PRO A 22 47.02 -24.25 -17.80
C PRO A 22 46.41 -24.23 -16.39
N TYR A 23 46.64 -23.19 -15.59
CA TYR A 23 46.02 -23.05 -14.27
C TYR A 23 44.51 -22.81 -14.38
N ILE A 24 44.07 -22.05 -15.39
CA ILE A 24 42.65 -21.86 -15.70
C ILE A 24 42.02 -23.20 -16.11
N LEU A 25 42.70 -23.99 -16.95
CA LEU A 25 42.24 -25.32 -17.36
C LEU A 25 42.14 -26.30 -16.18
N ILE A 26 43.15 -26.33 -15.30
CA ILE A 26 43.13 -27.15 -14.08
C ILE A 26 41.97 -26.71 -13.18
N GLY A 27 41.78 -25.41 -12.98
CA GLY A 27 40.65 -24.87 -12.21
C GLY A 27 39.30 -25.28 -12.80
N ALA A 28 39.14 -25.20 -14.13
CA ALA A 28 37.95 -25.63 -14.84
C ALA A 28 37.70 -27.14 -14.70
N LEU A 29 38.75 -27.96 -14.78
CA LEU A 29 38.68 -29.41 -14.59
C LEU A 29 38.25 -29.77 -13.17
N ILE A 30 38.85 -29.15 -12.15
CA ILE A 30 38.49 -29.34 -10.73
C ILE A 30 37.03 -28.94 -10.50
N TYR A 31 36.59 -27.81 -11.05
CA TYR A 31 35.22 -27.35 -10.94
C TYR A 31 34.22 -28.31 -11.63
N SER A 32 34.58 -28.80 -12.82
CA SER A 32 33.78 -29.78 -13.56
C SER A 32 33.65 -31.10 -12.79
N LEU A 33 34.76 -31.62 -12.27
CA LEU A 33 34.79 -32.83 -11.46
C LEU A 33 33.95 -32.67 -10.18
N TYR A 34 34.08 -31.53 -9.49
CA TYR A 34 33.25 -31.18 -8.34
C TYR A 34 31.75 -31.21 -8.68
N ARG A 35 31.35 -30.63 -9.82
CA ARG A 35 29.97 -30.64 -10.30
C ARG A 35 29.48 -32.05 -10.62
N LEU A 36 30.31 -32.88 -11.24
CA LEU A 36 30.00 -34.27 -11.58
C LEU A 36 29.81 -35.13 -10.33
N ILE A 37 30.75 -35.06 -9.38
CA ILE A 37 30.66 -35.79 -8.10
C ILE A 37 29.37 -35.40 -7.36
N ARG A 38 29.07 -34.10 -7.30
CA ARG A 38 27.85 -33.59 -6.66
C ARG A 38 26.58 -34.12 -7.35
N TYR A 39 26.55 -34.18 -8.68
CA TYR A 39 25.43 -34.77 -9.44
C TYR A 39 25.25 -36.27 -9.16
N ILE A 40 26.34 -37.05 -9.15
CA ILE A 40 26.29 -38.48 -8.85
C ILE A 40 25.77 -38.71 -7.41
N ARG A 41 26.28 -37.95 -6.44
CA ARG A 41 25.82 -38.02 -5.04
C ARG A 41 24.33 -37.69 -4.90
N LYS A 42 23.84 -36.69 -5.64
CA LYS A 42 22.42 -36.34 -5.70
C LYS A 42 21.56 -37.50 -6.20
N VAL A 43 21.91 -38.08 -7.35
CA VAL A 43 21.12 -39.17 -7.95
C VAL A 43 21.09 -40.40 -7.03
N ARG A 44 22.23 -40.73 -6.40
CA ARG A 44 22.29 -41.83 -5.43
C ARG A 44 21.42 -41.57 -4.20
N TYR A 45 21.39 -40.33 -3.71
CA TYR A 45 20.57 -39.95 -2.57
C TYR A 45 19.07 -40.15 -2.84
N PHE A 46 18.55 -39.61 -3.94
CA PHE A 46 17.12 -39.72 -4.28
C PHE A 46 16.66 -41.16 -4.60
N LYS A 47 17.58 -42.04 -4.98
CA LYS A 47 17.32 -43.47 -5.19
C LYS A 47 17.58 -44.34 -3.95
N SER A 48 18.01 -43.75 -2.84
CA SER A 48 18.36 -44.51 -1.65
C SER A 48 17.11 -45.07 -0.96
N PRO A 49 17.18 -46.28 -0.37
CA PRO A 49 16.05 -46.86 0.36
C PRO A 49 15.63 -45.99 1.55
N ASN A 50 16.59 -45.36 2.23
CA ASN A 50 16.32 -44.40 3.31
C ASN A 50 15.46 -43.23 2.80
N PHE A 51 15.83 -42.63 1.67
CA PHE A 51 15.04 -41.54 1.07
C PHE A 51 13.59 -41.97 0.80
N LEU A 52 13.40 -43.15 0.22
CA LEU A 52 12.08 -43.69 -0.10
C LEU A 52 11.26 -43.98 1.17
N ALA A 53 11.88 -44.56 2.21
CA ALA A 53 11.22 -44.82 3.49
C ALA A 53 10.78 -43.51 4.18
N HIS A 54 11.65 -42.49 4.23
CA HIS A 54 11.29 -41.18 4.77
C HIS A 54 10.21 -40.47 3.94
N LYS A 55 10.25 -40.60 2.61
CA LYS A 55 9.20 -40.07 1.72
C LYS A 55 7.84 -40.70 2.04
N LEU A 56 7.79 -42.02 2.21
CA LEU A 56 6.56 -42.74 2.56
C LEU A 56 6.05 -42.36 3.94
N ALA A 57 6.94 -42.20 4.92
CA ALA A 57 6.57 -41.82 6.29
C ALA A 57 5.93 -40.42 6.38
N LEU A 58 6.29 -39.49 5.47
CA LEU A 58 5.75 -38.13 5.43
C LEU A 58 4.65 -37.93 4.40
N ALA A 59 4.20 -38.99 3.72
CA ALA A 59 3.23 -38.88 2.62
C ALA A 59 1.92 -38.22 3.06
N ASP A 60 1.38 -38.61 4.21
CA ASP A 60 0.12 -38.05 4.75
C ASP A 60 0.26 -36.56 5.09
N THR A 61 1.36 -36.18 5.74
CA THR A 61 1.66 -34.78 6.08
C THR A 61 1.82 -33.92 4.83
N ILE A 62 2.44 -34.46 3.78
CA ILE A 62 2.59 -33.78 2.49
C ILE A 62 1.23 -33.67 1.79
N SER A 63 0.38 -34.69 1.90
CA SER A 63 -0.99 -34.65 1.38
C SER A 63 -1.80 -33.53 2.05
N GLU A 64 -1.79 -33.45 3.38
CA GLU A 64 -2.46 -32.38 4.13
C GLU A 64 -1.91 -30.99 3.74
N TYR A 65 -0.58 -30.85 3.60
CA TYR A 65 0.03 -29.62 3.12
C TYR A 65 -0.48 -29.24 1.72
N ASN A 66 -0.57 -30.20 0.81
CA ASN A 66 -1.02 -30.00 -0.56
C ASN A 66 -2.49 -29.59 -0.63
N GLU A 67 -3.35 -30.14 0.23
CA GLU A 67 -4.75 -29.72 0.36
C GLU A 67 -4.87 -28.25 0.77
N ILE A 68 -4.13 -27.84 1.81
CA ILE A 68 -4.09 -26.44 2.26
C ILE A 68 -3.54 -25.53 1.17
N SER A 69 -2.46 -25.95 0.50
CA SER A 69 -1.87 -25.22 -0.62
C SER A 69 -2.88 -25.00 -1.75
N ASN A 70 -3.66 -26.01 -2.12
CA ASN A 70 -4.72 -25.91 -3.13
C ASN A 70 -5.83 -24.96 -2.69
N TYR A 71 -6.25 -25.01 -1.42
CA TYR A 71 -7.20 -24.05 -0.86
C TYR A 71 -6.68 -22.62 -0.95
N VAL A 72 -5.42 -22.37 -0.58
CA VAL A 72 -4.82 -21.02 -0.65
C VAL A 72 -4.63 -20.54 -2.09
N ASN A 73 -4.32 -21.44 -3.03
CA ASN A 73 -4.29 -21.11 -4.46
C ASN A 73 -5.66 -20.69 -5.01
N SER A 74 -6.76 -21.06 -4.36
CA SER A 74 -8.10 -20.64 -4.76
C SER A 74 -8.45 -19.21 -4.32
N PHE A 75 -7.64 -18.60 -3.45
CA PHE A 75 -7.84 -17.21 -3.10
C PHE A 75 -7.61 -16.35 -4.34
N ASP A 76 -8.66 -15.67 -4.80
CA ASP A 76 -8.58 -14.75 -5.93
C ASP A 76 -7.39 -13.80 -5.75
N GLN A 77 -6.78 -13.36 -6.85
CA GLN A 77 -5.85 -12.22 -6.78
C GLN A 77 -6.63 -11.02 -6.26
N ILE A 78 -6.63 -10.82 -4.94
CA ILE A 78 -7.25 -9.64 -4.35
C ILE A 78 -6.33 -8.49 -4.66
N SER A 79 -6.55 -7.93 -5.85
CA SER A 79 -6.02 -6.64 -6.18
C SER A 79 -6.79 -5.67 -5.28
N LEU A 80 -6.13 -5.24 -4.21
CA LEU A 80 -6.51 -4.07 -3.42
C LEU A 80 -6.37 -2.77 -4.23
N ARG A 81 -6.51 -2.87 -5.56
CA ARG A 81 -6.58 -1.72 -6.43
C ARG A 81 -7.90 -1.07 -6.13
N ALA A 82 -7.83 0.07 -5.49
CA ALA A 82 -8.95 0.99 -5.42
C ALA A 82 -9.55 1.09 -6.83
N SER A 83 -10.85 0.85 -6.94
CA SER A 83 -11.64 1.04 -8.16
C SER A 83 -11.68 2.54 -8.50
N GLN A 84 -10.54 3.13 -8.84
CA GLN A 84 -10.39 4.52 -9.23
C GLN A 84 -10.59 4.70 -10.74
N ALA A 85 -11.37 3.82 -11.37
CA ALA A 85 -11.83 4.02 -12.74
C ALA A 85 -12.44 5.44 -12.91
N ASP A 86 -12.98 6.03 -11.85
CA ASP A 86 -13.55 7.38 -11.86
C ASP A 86 -12.53 8.54 -11.90
N ARG A 87 -11.33 8.42 -11.29
CA ARG A 87 -10.39 9.56 -11.16
C ARG A 87 -9.90 10.07 -12.53
N TYR A 88 -9.84 9.18 -13.52
CA TYR A 88 -9.45 9.51 -14.90
C TYR A 88 -10.56 9.22 -15.91
N LYS A 89 -11.80 8.96 -15.47
CA LYS A 89 -12.95 8.67 -16.34
C LYS A 89 -13.15 9.68 -17.46
N TYR A 90 -12.82 10.93 -17.17
CA TYR A 90 -12.95 12.06 -18.09
C TYR A 90 -11.62 12.54 -18.66
N SER A 91 -10.53 11.77 -18.57
CA SER A 91 -9.23 12.16 -19.13
C SER A 91 -9.31 12.44 -20.63
N ASN A 92 -10.19 11.74 -21.33
CA ASN A 92 -10.42 11.87 -22.76
C ASN A 92 -11.10 13.19 -23.15
N LEU A 93 -11.65 13.95 -22.18
CA LEU A 93 -12.27 15.26 -22.42
C LEU A 93 -11.24 16.40 -22.60
N ALA A 94 -9.96 16.15 -22.28
CA ALA A 94 -8.92 17.17 -22.33
C ALA A 94 -7.73 16.68 -23.18
N THR A 95 -7.25 17.54 -24.08
CA THR A 95 -5.99 17.33 -24.80
C THR A 95 -4.85 18.04 -24.10
N TYR A 96 -3.67 17.42 -24.08
CA TYR A 96 -2.45 18.00 -23.52
C TYR A 96 -1.42 18.14 -24.65
N GLN A 97 -0.96 19.36 -24.87
CA GLN A 97 0.10 19.66 -25.82
C GLN A 97 1.19 20.46 -25.12
N ASN A 98 2.44 20.03 -25.29
CA ASN A 98 3.60 20.80 -24.83
C ASN A 98 3.94 21.86 -25.89
N THR A 99 3.89 23.14 -25.50
CA THR A 99 4.13 24.30 -26.38
C THR A 99 5.53 24.93 -26.22
N SER A 100 6.44 24.28 -25.48
CA SER A 100 7.78 24.83 -25.23
C SER A 100 8.66 24.85 -26.49
N VAL A 101 9.30 25.99 -26.77
CA VAL A 101 10.18 26.20 -27.94
C VAL A 101 11.61 25.67 -27.73
N HIS A 102 12.03 25.48 -26.48
CA HIS A 102 13.39 25.02 -26.17
C HIS A 102 13.52 23.49 -26.25
N ASN A 103 14.55 23.02 -26.94
CA ASN A 103 14.96 21.62 -27.03
C ASN A 103 15.54 21.12 -25.69
N MET A 104 14.69 21.04 -24.67
CA MET A 104 15.01 20.38 -23.42
C MET A 104 14.47 18.96 -23.49
N ASN A 105 15.35 17.96 -23.38
CA ASN A 105 14.97 16.56 -23.28
C ASN A 105 14.25 16.31 -21.95
N ARG A 106 12.94 16.59 -21.92
CA ARG A 106 12.04 16.44 -20.78
C ARG A 106 11.14 15.23 -21.01
N ASN A 107 11.70 14.01 -20.89
CA ASN A 107 10.90 12.77 -20.78
C ASN A 107 9.82 12.83 -19.67
N ARG A 108 9.87 13.84 -18.79
CA ARG A 108 8.92 14.19 -17.73
C ARG A 108 7.47 14.48 -18.18
N HIS A 109 7.24 14.92 -19.41
CA HIS A 109 5.88 15.27 -19.85
C HIS A 109 5.05 14.07 -20.32
N GLN A 110 5.62 12.86 -20.33
CA GLN A 110 4.83 11.65 -20.41
C GLN A 110 4.12 11.42 -19.07
N LYS A 111 2.82 11.71 -19.06
CA LYS A 111 1.96 11.54 -17.89
C LYS A 111 1.69 10.05 -17.68
N THR A 112 2.41 9.41 -16.76
CA THR A 112 2.05 8.04 -16.34
C THR A 112 0.81 8.13 -15.45
N LEU A 113 -0.36 7.93 -16.06
CA LEU A 113 -1.64 7.87 -15.36
C LEU A 113 -1.71 6.56 -14.59
N SER A 114 -1.24 6.57 -13.34
CA SER A 114 -1.44 5.48 -12.40
C SER A 114 -2.21 5.98 -11.19
N SER A 115 -3.28 5.27 -10.81
CA SER A 115 -4.21 5.70 -9.75
C SER A 115 -3.55 5.90 -8.39
N ASN A 116 -2.46 5.18 -8.13
CA ASN A 116 -1.79 5.18 -6.83
C ASN A 116 -0.54 6.08 -6.78
N VAL A 117 -0.24 6.84 -7.84
CA VAL A 117 0.84 7.84 -7.83
C VAL A 117 0.24 9.24 -7.79
N HIS A 118 0.65 10.01 -6.78
CA HIS A 118 0.30 11.41 -6.64
C HIS A 118 1.56 12.28 -6.84
N HIS A 119 1.66 12.91 -8.01
CA HIS A 119 2.72 13.88 -8.27
C HIS A 119 2.49 15.15 -7.44
N ALA A 120 3.47 15.52 -6.62
CA ALA A 120 3.32 16.59 -5.63
C ALA A 120 4.56 17.49 -5.54
N SER A 121 4.43 18.60 -4.80
CA SER A 121 5.57 19.44 -4.45
C SER A 121 6.51 18.72 -3.47
N LEU A 122 7.78 19.14 -3.45
CA LEU A 122 8.79 18.60 -2.54
C LEU A 122 8.35 18.65 -1.07
N ALA A 123 7.68 19.73 -0.67
CA ALA A 123 7.15 19.88 0.68
C ALA A 123 6.07 18.84 1.01
N VAL A 124 5.18 18.54 0.05
CA VAL A 124 4.15 17.50 0.23
C VAL A 124 4.77 16.12 0.34
N VAL A 125 5.77 15.79 -0.50
CA VAL A 125 6.47 14.50 -0.43
C VAL A 125 7.13 14.29 0.94
N ARG A 126 7.82 15.31 1.46
CA ARG A 126 8.46 15.27 2.79
C ARG A 126 7.44 15.17 3.93
N LYS A 127 6.36 15.96 3.86
CA LYS A 127 5.31 15.87 4.87
C LYS A 127 4.57 14.54 4.83
N ALA A 128 4.44 13.92 3.65
CA ALA A 128 3.89 12.57 3.54
C ALA A 128 4.80 11.51 4.17
N SER A 129 6.11 11.72 4.28
CA SER A 129 6.98 10.80 5.04
C SER A 129 6.91 11.04 6.55
N GLU A 130 6.62 12.28 6.98
CA GLU A 130 6.47 12.63 8.40
C GLU A 130 5.10 12.22 8.96
N GLU A 131 4.02 12.44 8.19
CA GLU A 131 2.63 12.17 8.57
C GLU A 131 1.92 11.29 7.51
N PRO A 132 2.33 10.02 7.34
CA PRO A 132 1.90 9.19 6.21
C PRO A 132 0.39 8.99 6.12
N LEU A 133 -0.28 8.61 7.21
CA LEU A 133 -1.72 8.31 7.21
C LEU A 133 -2.56 9.56 6.91
N LYS A 134 -2.17 10.71 7.43
CA LYS A 134 -2.83 12.00 7.18
C LYS A 134 -2.76 12.37 5.70
N TYR A 135 -1.59 12.22 5.08
CA TYR A 135 -1.40 12.53 3.67
C TYR A 135 -2.05 11.49 2.77
N LEU A 136 -2.04 10.22 3.19
CA LEU A 136 -2.79 9.14 2.54
C LEU A 136 -4.29 9.49 2.46
N CYS A 137 -4.91 9.82 3.60
CA CYS A 137 -6.33 10.21 3.67
C CYS A 137 -6.66 11.50 2.89
N LYS A 138 -5.69 12.41 2.75
CA LYS A 138 -5.88 13.72 2.12
C LYS A 138 -5.82 13.65 0.59
N TYR A 139 -4.87 12.89 0.04
CA TYR A 139 -4.58 12.87 -1.40
C TYR A 139 -5.05 11.60 -2.09
N PHE A 140 -5.30 10.54 -1.34
CA PHE A 140 -5.92 9.32 -1.81
C PHE A 140 -7.33 9.18 -1.25
N ASP A 141 -8.09 8.26 -1.82
CA ASP A 141 -9.52 8.10 -1.57
C ASP A 141 -9.79 7.34 -0.26
N PHE A 142 -9.26 7.87 0.84
CA PHE A 142 -9.34 7.31 2.19
C PHE A 142 -9.76 8.39 3.19
N LYS A 143 -10.79 9.15 2.86
CA LYS A 143 -11.30 10.19 3.78
C LYS A 143 -11.80 9.54 5.07
N PRO A 144 -11.61 10.16 6.25
CA PRO A 144 -12.10 9.60 7.51
C PRO A 144 -13.64 9.64 7.58
N ASN A 145 -14.29 8.58 7.12
CA ASN A 145 -15.73 8.36 7.14
C ASN A 145 -16.02 6.87 7.33
N GLU A 146 -17.25 6.55 7.73
CA GLU A 146 -17.65 5.17 8.07
C GLU A 146 -17.51 4.22 6.86
N GLU A 147 -17.79 4.71 5.64
CA GLU A 147 -17.67 3.93 4.41
C GLU A 147 -16.23 3.48 4.14
N ASN A 148 -15.26 4.39 4.22
CA ASN A 148 -13.86 4.04 4.03
C ASN A 148 -13.31 3.22 5.19
N LEU A 149 -13.80 3.42 6.41
CA LEU A 149 -13.43 2.60 7.56
C LEU A 149 -13.82 1.13 7.31
N GLN A 150 -15.08 0.88 6.93
CA GLN A 150 -15.55 -0.46 6.60
C GLN A 150 -14.72 -1.07 5.45
N ARG A 151 -14.52 -0.30 4.39
CA ARG A 151 -13.74 -0.75 3.24
C ARG A 151 -12.31 -1.15 3.61
N ILE A 152 -11.63 -0.39 4.48
CA ILE A 152 -10.26 -0.72 4.91
C ILE A 152 -10.27 -1.92 5.85
N GLN A 153 -11.30 -2.09 6.69
CA GLN A 153 -11.46 -3.29 7.53
C GLN A 153 -11.63 -4.55 6.68
N ASP A 154 -12.47 -4.52 5.64
CA ASP A 154 -12.64 -5.64 4.71
C ASP A 154 -11.31 -5.99 4.02
N ILE A 155 -10.55 -4.97 3.62
CA ILE A 155 -9.20 -5.14 3.07
C ILE A 155 -8.27 -5.78 4.11
N GLY A 156 -8.29 -5.30 5.36
CA GLY A 156 -7.49 -5.85 6.45
C GLY A 156 -7.80 -7.31 6.74
N GLU A 157 -9.08 -7.70 6.75
CA GLU A 157 -9.50 -9.09 6.93
C GLU A 157 -8.93 -9.97 5.82
N VAL A 158 -9.03 -9.52 4.57
CA VAL A 158 -8.43 -10.23 3.44
C VAL A 158 -6.92 -10.39 3.63
N VAL A 159 -6.20 -9.30 3.90
CA VAL A 159 -4.74 -9.35 4.05
C VAL A 159 -4.37 -10.30 5.18
N SER A 160 -5.03 -10.19 6.34
CA SER A 160 -4.81 -11.06 7.49
C SER A 160 -5.03 -12.54 7.14
N ARG A 161 -6.10 -12.88 6.42
CA ARG A 161 -6.36 -14.24 5.95
C ARG A 161 -5.22 -14.77 5.07
N PHE A 162 -4.71 -13.96 4.15
CA PHE A 162 -3.59 -14.33 3.30
C PHE A 162 -2.28 -14.49 4.08
N THR A 163 -1.94 -13.55 4.95
CA THR A 163 -0.68 -13.56 5.71
C THR A 163 -0.66 -14.71 6.70
N ASN A 164 -1.78 -14.98 7.37
CA ASN A 164 -1.94 -16.15 8.23
C ASN A 164 -1.82 -17.47 7.45
N ALA A 165 -2.49 -17.58 6.29
CA ALA A 165 -2.41 -18.79 5.47
C ALA A 165 -0.98 -19.04 4.96
N LYS A 166 -0.29 -17.99 4.50
CA LYS A 166 1.11 -18.06 4.07
C LYS A 166 2.03 -18.47 5.23
N SER A 167 1.88 -17.83 6.39
CA SER A 167 2.67 -18.15 7.59
C SER A 167 2.47 -19.61 8.02
N ASN A 168 1.23 -20.10 7.98
CA ASN A 168 0.91 -21.50 8.29
C ASN A 168 1.59 -22.47 7.32
N LEU A 169 1.52 -22.21 6.02
CA LEU A 169 2.18 -23.00 4.99
C LEU A 169 3.71 -22.97 5.14
N ASP A 170 4.30 -21.81 5.37
CA ASP A 170 5.74 -21.64 5.55
C ASP A 170 6.23 -22.43 6.78
N MET A 171 5.48 -22.38 7.88
CA MET A 171 5.77 -23.14 9.10
C MET A 171 5.68 -24.65 8.88
N ARG A 172 4.61 -25.13 8.24
CA ARG A 172 4.43 -26.56 7.91
C ARG A 172 5.51 -27.05 6.96
N LEU A 173 5.86 -26.26 5.94
CA LEU A 173 6.94 -26.60 5.01
C LEU A 173 8.29 -26.68 5.74
N ALA A 174 8.57 -25.74 6.64
CA ALA A 174 9.77 -25.77 7.46
C ALA A 174 9.83 -27.02 8.36
N GLN A 175 8.69 -27.46 8.88
CA GLN A 175 8.58 -28.68 9.67
C GLN A 175 8.80 -29.93 8.82
N ILE A 176 8.17 -30.04 7.65
CA ILE A 176 8.45 -31.13 6.69
C ILE A 176 9.93 -31.19 6.34
N GLU A 177 10.57 -30.04 6.09
CA GLU A 177 12.02 -29.98 5.83
C GLU A 177 12.88 -30.40 7.03
N ALA A 178 12.45 -30.08 8.24
CA ALA A 178 13.14 -30.43 9.48
C ALA A 178 13.03 -31.93 9.77
N ASP A 179 11.83 -32.48 9.67
CA ASP A 179 11.52 -33.90 9.91
C ASP A 179 12.20 -34.80 8.86
N PHE A 180 12.23 -34.34 7.60
CA PHE A 180 12.94 -35.03 6.54
C PHE A 180 14.47 -34.97 6.70
N ASN A 181 14.98 -33.93 7.35
CA ASN A 181 16.40 -33.70 7.66
C ASN A 181 17.37 -34.02 6.50
N PRO A 182 17.23 -33.35 5.34
CA PRO A 182 18.04 -33.65 4.17
C PRO A 182 19.52 -33.26 4.38
N PRO A 183 20.47 -33.97 3.75
CA PRO A 183 21.88 -33.59 3.79
C PRO A 183 22.11 -32.13 3.36
N LYS A 184 23.03 -31.42 4.02
CA LYS A 184 23.31 -29.98 3.77
C LYS A 184 23.54 -29.64 2.29
N PHE A 185 24.17 -30.54 1.52
CA PHE A 185 24.41 -30.30 0.09
C PHE A 185 23.13 -30.40 -0.76
N ILE A 186 22.16 -31.21 -0.38
CA ILE A 186 20.83 -31.26 -1.02
C ILE A 186 20.09 -29.96 -0.72
N LYS A 187 20.06 -29.52 0.55
CA LYS A 187 19.41 -28.27 0.93
C LYS A 187 20.02 -27.04 0.24
N LYS A 188 21.35 -27.02 0.05
CA LYS A 188 22.07 -25.90 -0.58
C LYS A 188 21.91 -25.83 -2.11
N TYR A 189 21.85 -26.98 -2.78
CA TYR A 189 21.99 -27.02 -4.24
C TYR A 189 20.81 -27.64 -4.99
N TYR A 190 19.97 -28.42 -4.31
CA TYR A 190 18.92 -29.25 -4.91
C TYR A 190 17.62 -29.20 -4.10
N ARG A 191 17.35 -28.08 -3.40
CA ARG A 191 16.14 -27.91 -2.58
C ARG A 191 14.86 -28.05 -3.41
N ASP A 192 14.79 -27.38 -4.56
CA ASP A 192 13.59 -27.43 -5.40
C ASP A 192 13.36 -28.82 -6.00
N GLU A 193 14.44 -29.52 -6.37
CA GLU A 193 14.35 -30.92 -6.81
C GLU A 193 13.89 -31.86 -5.69
N LEU A 194 14.34 -31.62 -4.45
CA LEU A 194 13.88 -32.37 -3.27
C LEU A 194 12.36 -32.20 -3.09
N LEU A 195 11.87 -30.96 -3.08
CA LEU A 195 10.44 -30.69 -2.93
C LEU A 195 9.61 -31.32 -4.05
N LYS A 196 10.13 -31.32 -5.28
CA LYS A 196 9.51 -32.01 -6.42
C LYS A 196 9.47 -33.53 -6.23
N HIS A 197 10.54 -34.14 -5.74
CA HIS A 197 10.56 -35.58 -5.45
C HIS A 197 9.63 -35.98 -4.30
N LEU A 198 9.44 -35.07 -3.34
CA LEU A 198 8.47 -35.21 -2.25
C LEU A 198 7.03 -34.93 -2.69
N GLU A 199 6.79 -34.45 -3.92
CA GLU A 199 5.46 -34.08 -4.43
C GLU A 199 4.80 -32.94 -3.61
N VAL A 200 5.63 -32.03 -3.09
CA VAL A 200 5.16 -30.84 -2.38
C VAL A 200 4.74 -29.76 -3.37
N ASN A 201 3.47 -29.39 -3.34
CA ASN A 201 2.88 -28.34 -4.17
C ASN A 201 3.00 -26.99 -3.47
N ILE A 202 4.05 -26.22 -3.80
CA ILE A 202 4.18 -24.85 -3.30
C ILE A 202 3.12 -23.96 -3.98
N PRO A 203 2.25 -23.27 -3.22
CA PRO A 203 1.23 -22.43 -3.82
C PRO A 203 1.87 -21.21 -4.48
N LYS A 204 1.33 -20.81 -5.64
CA LYS A 204 1.80 -19.64 -6.40
C LYS A 204 1.07 -18.40 -5.91
N ILE A 205 1.35 -18.01 -4.66
CA ILE A 205 0.72 -16.84 -4.06
C ILE A 205 1.41 -15.58 -4.56
N HIS A 206 0.80 -14.92 -5.54
CA HIS A 206 1.21 -13.59 -6.00
C HIS A 206 0.38 -12.53 -5.28
N PHE A 207 0.74 -12.26 -4.02
CA PHE A 207 0.14 -11.18 -3.26
C PHE A 207 1.06 -9.96 -3.25
N TYR A 208 0.55 -8.84 -3.76
CA TYR A 208 1.27 -7.57 -3.77
C TYR A 208 0.48 -6.55 -2.97
N PHE A 209 1.08 -6.06 -1.90
CA PHE A 209 0.54 -4.93 -1.16
C PHE A 209 0.48 -3.70 -2.07
N PRO A 210 -0.66 -2.99 -2.14
CA PRO A 210 -0.78 -1.81 -2.97
C PRO A 210 0.13 -0.71 -2.40
N GLN A 211 0.84 -0.04 -3.29
CA GLN A 211 1.74 1.06 -2.95
C GLN A 211 1.11 2.37 -3.38
N TYR A 212 1.04 3.32 -2.45
CA TYR A 212 0.62 4.69 -2.65
C TYR A 212 1.84 5.60 -2.61
N ILE A 213 2.09 6.27 -3.73
CA ILE A 213 3.36 6.93 -3.98
C ILE A 213 3.13 8.43 -4.09
N PHE A 214 3.87 9.20 -3.30
CA PHE A 214 4.06 10.63 -3.51
C PHE A 214 5.38 10.85 -4.23
N GLU A 215 5.32 11.51 -5.39
CA GLU A 215 6.51 11.71 -6.22
C GLU A 215 6.72 13.18 -6.54
N TYR A 216 7.94 13.65 -6.29
CA TYR A 216 8.44 14.95 -6.69
C TYR A 216 9.57 14.79 -7.70
N VAL A 217 9.54 15.63 -8.72
CA VAL A 217 10.65 15.82 -9.65
C VAL A 217 10.87 17.33 -9.81
N SER A 218 12.12 17.78 -9.74
CA SER A 218 12.47 19.19 -9.88
C SER A 218 12.13 19.71 -11.27
N ALA A 219 11.88 21.03 -11.41
CA ALA A 219 11.52 21.67 -12.68
C ALA A 219 12.43 21.24 -13.85
N GLY A 220 13.74 21.16 -13.61
CA GLY A 220 14.74 20.73 -14.59
C GLY A 220 14.94 19.22 -14.74
N GLY A 221 14.26 18.38 -13.95
CA GLY A 221 14.39 16.91 -14.02
C GLY A 221 15.62 16.33 -13.33
N ASN A 222 16.52 17.18 -12.81
CA ASN A 222 17.81 16.76 -12.25
C ASN A 222 17.73 16.20 -10.82
N SER A 223 16.57 16.26 -10.17
CA SER A 223 16.37 15.74 -8.81
C SER A 223 14.97 15.20 -8.68
N SER A 224 14.85 14.03 -8.06
CA SER A 224 13.57 13.41 -7.72
C SER A 224 13.56 12.95 -6.27
N GLN A 225 12.38 12.96 -5.65
CA GLN A 225 12.14 12.41 -4.32
C GLN A 225 10.84 11.63 -4.34
N ARG A 226 10.81 10.50 -3.64
CA ARG A 226 9.66 9.61 -3.58
C ARG A 226 9.41 9.18 -2.15
N THR A 227 8.15 9.27 -1.73
CA THR A 227 7.65 8.65 -0.50
C THR A 227 6.66 7.57 -0.91
N THR A 228 6.91 6.34 -0.50
CA THR A 228 6.04 5.19 -0.81
C THR A 228 5.41 4.70 0.48
N ILE A 229 4.09 4.61 0.49
CA ILE A 229 3.30 4.02 1.57
C ILE A 229 2.76 2.69 1.05
N THR A 230 3.20 1.59 1.64
CA THR A 230 2.72 0.25 1.31
C THR A 230 1.58 -0.09 2.25
N LEU A 231 0.40 -0.49 1.77
CA LEU A 231 -0.66 -1.00 2.66
C LEU A 231 -0.38 -2.44 3.04
N ASP A 232 0.62 -2.65 3.90
CA ASP A 232 0.86 -3.91 4.60
C ASP A 232 -0.01 -4.04 5.87
N ASP A 233 0.08 -5.18 6.56
CA ASP A 233 -0.74 -5.46 7.77
C ASP A 233 -0.61 -4.32 8.79
N ILE A 234 0.63 -3.89 9.07
CA ILE A 234 0.94 -2.83 10.03
C ILE A 234 0.31 -1.50 9.61
N THR A 235 0.44 -1.15 8.32
CA THR A 235 -0.09 0.13 7.81
C THR A 235 -1.61 0.13 7.78
N ILE A 236 -2.24 -1.02 7.48
CA ILE A 236 -3.70 -1.15 7.46
C ILE A 236 -4.26 -0.99 8.88
N GLU A 237 -3.70 -1.68 9.87
CA GLU A 237 -4.13 -1.55 11.27
C GLU A 237 -4.01 -0.10 11.76
N ALA A 238 -2.85 0.53 11.52
CA ALA A 238 -2.63 1.92 11.88
C ALA A 238 -3.60 2.88 11.15
N LEU A 239 -3.96 2.59 9.90
CA LEU A 239 -4.91 3.38 9.13
C LEU A 239 -6.35 3.26 9.65
N ILE A 240 -6.77 2.05 10.04
CA ILE A 240 -8.08 1.81 10.68
C ILE A 240 -8.18 2.64 11.96
N GLU A 241 -7.18 2.53 12.84
CA GLU A 241 -7.13 3.31 14.08
C GLU A 241 -7.16 4.81 13.80
N TYR A 242 -6.34 5.29 12.85
CA TYR A 242 -6.30 6.70 12.47
C TYR A 242 -7.67 7.20 11.96
N ILE A 243 -8.35 6.44 11.11
CA ILE A 243 -9.65 6.84 10.56
C ILE A 243 -10.72 6.86 11.65
N ASP A 244 -10.81 5.81 12.46
CA ASP A 244 -11.76 5.72 13.57
C ASP A 244 -11.58 6.88 14.56
N ASP A 245 -10.34 7.19 14.92
CA ASP A 245 -10.01 8.35 15.77
C ASP A 245 -10.45 9.68 15.15
N ASN A 246 -10.24 9.87 13.86
CA ASN A 246 -10.65 11.09 13.17
C ASN A 246 -12.17 11.21 13.05
N ILE A 247 -12.88 10.08 12.83
CA ILE A 247 -14.35 10.03 12.86
C ILE A 247 -14.85 10.42 14.25
N LYS A 248 -14.31 9.82 15.32
CA LYS A 248 -14.65 10.15 16.71
C LYS A 248 -14.40 11.62 17.02
N ARG A 249 -13.23 12.16 16.64
CA ARG A 249 -12.89 13.58 16.81
C ARG A 249 -13.85 14.50 16.06
N SER A 250 -14.30 14.10 14.86
CA SER A 250 -15.26 14.88 14.09
C SER A 250 -16.61 15.00 14.82
N LYS A 251 -17.03 13.95 15.55
CA LYS A 251 -18.27 13.92 16.34
C LYS A 251 -18.18 14.73 17.64
N THR A 252 -16.97 15.10 18.10
CA THR A 252 -16.78 15.88 19.32
C THR A 252 -17.43 17.26 19.26
N ALA A 253 -17.97 17.73 20.38
CA ALA A 253 -18.70 18.99 20.43
C ALA A 253 -17.89 20.22 19.99
N LYS A 254 -16.58 20.24 20.30
CA LYS A 254 -15.66 21.29 19.84
C LYS A 254 -15.52 21.30 18.31
N ALA A 255 -15.37 20.14 17.69
CA ALA A 255 -15.26 20.00 16.25
C ALA A 255 -16.56 20.43 15.56
N GLN A 256 -17.71 19.95 16.03
CA GLN A 256 -19.02 20.35 15.51
C GLN A 256 -19.24 21.86 15.62
N ARG A 257 -18.89 22.50 16.74
CA ARG A 257 -18.98 23.97 16.86
C ARG A 257 -18.04 24.70 15.89
N SER A 258 -16.85 24.16 15.61
CA SER A 258 -15.91 24.78 14.67
C SER A 258 -16.40 24.75 13.22
N LEU A 259 -17.26 23.78 12.86
CA LEU A 259 -17.87 23.68 11.52
C LEU A 259 -18.87 24.82 11.23
N MET A 260 -19.40 25.48 12.27
CA MET A 260 -20.24 26.66 12.14
C MET A 260 -19.43 27.90 11.71
N THR A 261 -18.99 27.91 10.46
CA THR A 261 -18.29 29.06 9.87
C THR A 261 -19.21 30.27 9.71
N LYS A 262 -18.64 31.48 9.61
CA LYS A 262 -19.42 32.71 9.32
C LYS A 262 -20.27 32.56 8.04
N LYS A 263 -19.70 31.97 6.99
CA LYS A 263 -20.38 31.72 5.72
C LYS A 263 -21.58 30.78 5.87
N LEU A 264 -21.43 29.71 6.66
CA LEU A 264 -22.54 28.80 6.94
C LEU A 264 -23.63 29.48 7.77
N ARG A 265 -23.27 30.23 8.82
CA ARG A 265 -24.25 30.99 9.61
C ARG A 265 -25.04 31.96 8.75
N GLU A 266 -24.38 32.69 7.87
CA GLU A 266 -25.03 33.62 6.96
C GLU A 266 -25.93 32.92 5.93
N PHE A 267 -25.49 31.76 5.43
CA PHE A 267 -26.32 30.93 4.56
C PHE A 267 -27.62 30.48 5.27
N ILE A 268 -27.53 30.00 6.52
CA ILE A 268 -28.70 29.56 7.29
C ILE A 268 -29.63 30.74 7.58
N LYS A 269 -29.09 31.90 7.98
CA LYS A 269 -29.89 33.13 8.17
C LYS A 269 -30.65 33.52 6.92
N ARG A 270 -29.99 33.51 5.75
CA ARG A 270 -30.63 33.82 4.47
C ARG A 270 -31.67 32.77 4.07
N ARG A 271 -31.40 31.47 4.28
CA ARG A 271 -32.37 30.38 4.04
C ARG A 271 -33.65 30.62 4.85
N ASP A 272 -33.47 31.03 6.09
CA ASP A 272 -34.55 31.30 7.04
C ASP A 272 -35.13 32.72 6.89
N ASN A 273 -34.81 33.42 5.79
CA ASN A 273 -35.25 34.79 5.49
C ASN A 273 -35.02 35.77 6.64
N TYR A 274 -33.88 35.65 7.34
CA TYR A 274 -33.54 36.43 8.53
C TYR A 274 -34.69 36.48 9.54
N THR A 275 -35.32 35.32 9.77
CA THR A 275 -36.49 35.16 10.62
C THR A 275 -36.29 34.02 11.60
N CYS A 276 -36.64 34.25 12.86
CA CYS A 276 -36.59 33.24 13.91
C CYS A 276 -37.55 32.09 13.59
N GLN A 277 -37.05 30.85 13.55
CA GLN A 277 -37.86 29.68 13.20
C GLN A 277 -38.79 29.21 14.33
N ASN A 278 -38.63 29.73 15.55
CA ASN A 278 -39.49 29.37 16.69
C ASN A 278 -40.59 30.39 16.97
N CYS A 279 -40.31 31.69 16.90
CA CYS A 279 -41.29 32.75 17.20
C CYS A 279 -41.64 33.65 16.02
N TYR A 280 -41.09 33.36 14.84
CA TYR A 280 -41.34 34.10 13.59
C TYR A 280 -40.96 35.59 13.60
N ALA A 281 -40.24 36.06 14.62
CA ALA A 281 -39.71 37.42 14.65
C ALA A 281 -38.65 37.60 13.54
N SER A 282 -38.81 38.66 12.74
CA SER A 282 -37.96 38.96 11.59
C SER A 282 -37.23 40.29 11.75
N VAL A 283 -36.00 40.38 11.23
CA VAL A 283 -35.22 41.63 11.22
C VAL A 283 -35.92 42.71 10.37
N ALA A 284 -36.74 42.32 9.39
CA ALA A 284 -37.55 43.25 8.59
C ALA A 284 -38.58 44.02 9.42
N GLN A 285 -39.05 43.43 10.53
CA GLN A 285 -40.03 44.04 11.44
C GLN A 285 -39.36 44.72 12.63
N GLN A 286 -38.15 44.27 13.02
CA GLN A 286 -37.44 44.72 14.21
C GLN A 286 -35.95 44.91 13.92
N ASN A 287 -35.53 46.15 13.67
CA ASN A 287 -34.16 46.49 13.27
C ASN A 287 -33.08 46.08 14.29
N LEU A 288 -33.42 45.96 15.59
CA LEU A 288 -32.48 45.59 16.66
C LEU A 288 -32.56 44.10 17.04
N LEU A 289 -33.23 43.26 16.24
CA LEU A 289 -33.36 41.84 16.51
C LEU A 289 -32.05 41.10 16.26
N LEU A 290 -31.45 40.59 17.33
CA LEU A 290 -30.27 39.71 17.24
C LEU A 290 -30.69 38.28 16.89
N LEU A 291 -30.23 37.81 15.73
CA LEU A 291 -30.40 36.44 15.27
C LEU A 291 -29.09 35.65 15.37
N GLU A 292 -29.21 34.45 15.92
CA GLU A 292 -28.14 33.48 16.08
C GLU A 292 -28.52 32.18 15.35
N VAL A 293 -27.51 31.41 14.95
CA VAL A 293 -27.73 30.10 14.35
C VAL A 293 -27.40 29.05 15.39
N ASP A 294 -28.36 28.18 15.65
CA ASP A 294 -28.26 27.11 16.64
C ASP A 294 -28.69 25.76 16.04
N HIS A 295 -28.34 24.67 16.72
CA HIS A 295 -28.69 23.32 16.30
C HIS A 295 -30.09 22.94 16.75
N ILE A 296 -30.93 22.37 15.88
CA ILE A 296 -32.26 21.83 16.23
C ILE A 296 -32.10 20.74 17.30
N ILE A 297 -31.33 19.70 16.98
CA ILE A 297 -30.83 18.72 17.94
C ILE A 297 -29.51 19.27 18.50
N PRO A 298 -29.42 19.60 19.80
CA PRO A 298 -28.19 20.10 20.39
C PRO A 298 -27.03 19.12 20.24
N ILE A 299 -25.82 19.66 20.11
CA ILE A 299 -24.59 18.85 20.01
C ILE A 299 -24.42 17.91 21.23
N SER A 300 -24.82 18.35 22.43
CA SER A 300 -24.77 17.51 23.64
C SER A 300 -25.69 16.29 23.58
N LYS A 301 -26.63 16.25 22.62
CA LYS A 301 -27.54 15.13 22.36
C LYS A 301 -27.22 14.42 21.03
N GLY A 302 -26.01 14.62 20.50
CA GLY A 302 -25.55 13.97 19.26
C GLY A 302 -25.88 14.73 17.97
N GLY A 303 -26.40 15.96 18.06
CA GLY A 303 -26.68 16.76 16.86
C GLY A 303 -25.44 17.19 16.09
N LEU A 304 -25.51 17.11 14.77
CA LEU A 304 -24.42 17.48 13.85
C LEU A 304 -24.63 18.89 13.28
N SER A 305 -23.54 19.58 12.91
CA SER A 305 -23.55 20.89 12.25
C SER A 305 -23.85 20.80 10.75
N THR A 306 -24.95 20.15 10.40
CA THR A 306 -25.47 20.05 9.03
C THR A 306 -26.51 21.13 8.76
N LYS A 307 -26.74 21.48 7.49
CA LYS A 307 -27.72 22.53 7.14
C LYS A 307 -29.11 22.21 7.71
N ASP A 308 -29.51 20.96 7.67
CA ASP A 308 -30.85 20.52 8.07
C ASP A 308 -31.04 20.52 9.58
N ASN A 309 -29.97 20.31 10.35
CA ASN A 309 -30.00 20.39 11.81
C ASN A 309 -29.68 21.80 12.34
N LEU A 310 -29.55 22.81 11.48
CA LEU A 310 -29.30 24.19 11.87
C LEU A 310 -30.53 25.05 11.62
N GLN A 311 -30.79 25.99 12.52
CA GLN A 311 -31.90 26.92 12.43
C GLN A 311 -31.51 28.31 12.94
N THR A 312 -32.19 29.34 12.42
CA THR A 312 -32.06 30.71 12.87
C THR A 312 -33.01 30.96 14.04
N LEU A 313 -32.49 31.39 15.18
CA LEU A 313 -33.25 31.74 16.38
C LEU A 313 -32.93 33.18 16.81
N CYS A 314 -33.92 33.88 17.35
CA CYS A 314 -33.64 35.14 18.05
C CYS A 314 -32.95 34.84 19.40
N TRP A 315 -32.20 35.82 19.92
CA TRP A 315 -31.46 35.66 21.17
C TRP A 315 -32.32 35.17 22.35
N LYS A 316 -33.60 35.57 22.43
CA LYS A 316 -34.55 35.09 23.45
C LYS A 316 -34.85 33.61 23.29
N CYS A 317 -35.25 33.19 22.08
CA CYS A 317 -35.56 31.80 21.79
C CYS A 317 -34.33 30.90 21.92
N ASN A 318 -33.16 31.36 21.45
CA ASN A 318 -31.91 30.61 21.58
C ASN A 318 -31.54 30.37 23.05
N ARG A 319 -31.67 31.40 23.90
CA ARG A 319 -31.41 31.29 25.34
C ARG A 319 -32.40 30.36 26.04
N THR A 320 -33.68 30.42 25.69
CA THR A 320 -34.71 29.51 26.22
C THR A 320 -34.47 28.07 25.79
N LYS A 321 -34.03 27.86 24.55
CA LYS A 321 -33.71 26.56 24.00
C LYS A 321 -32.52 25.92 24.71
N SER A 322 -31.38 26.60 24.78
CA SER A 322 -30.17 26.06 25.39
C SER A 322 -29.86 24.64 24.84
N ASN A 323 -29.81 23.61 25.70
CA ASN A 323 -29.60 22.21 25.32
C ASN A 323 -30.90 21.39 25.16
N LYS A 324 -32.05 22.06 25.00
CA LYS A 324 -33.35 21.42 24.74
C LYS A 324 -33.58 21.25 23.25
N ILE A 325 -34.45 20.29 22.92
CA ILE A 325 -35.02 20.11 21.58
C ILE A 325 -36.36 20.83 21.64
N ILE A 326 -36.53 21.85 20.82
CA ILE A 326 -37.74 22.69 20.74
C ILE A 326 -38.16 22.71 19.28
#